data_AF-A0A356TGT7-F1
#
_entry.id   AF-A0A356TGT7-F1
#
_cell.length_a   1.000
_cell.length_b   1.000
_cell.length_c   1.000
_cell.angle_alpha   90.00
_cell.angle_beta   90.00
_cell.angle_gamma   90.00
#
_symmetry.space_group_name_H-M   'P 1'
#
loop_
_entity.id
_entity.type
_entity.pdbx_description
1 polymer ?
#
loop_
_entity_poly.entity_id
_entity_poly.type
_entity_poly.pdbx_seq_one_letter_code
_entity_poly.pdbx_strand_id
1 'polypeptide(L)'
;AHHRDGEGLANLAVIAAPREDEPLRTPQPKITPFVLRVGEVDLEEDIRRSGHTLRLLTGRWQSLLVLICKDFIDEALARFAADLRASLVLVPACSETTGVFASGASNLAQRRQAHVVVVNQRPGRGEGVSAILARPRREAAATLHTAASPAPGLRWITLCDGPWDPDT
;
A
#
# COMPACT_ATOMS: atom_id res chain seq x y z
N ALA A 1 -29.27 -2.69 -10.29
CA ALA A 1 -29.39 -4.07 -9.83
C ALA A 1 -28.92 -4.10 -8.38
N HIS A 2 -29.84 -4.33 -7.45
CA HIS A 2 -29.57 -4.30 -6.02
C HIS A 2 -28.76 -5.54 -5.62
N HIS A 3 -27.50 -5.35 -5.21
CA HIS A 3 -26.73 -6.41 -4.56
C HIS A 3 -27.32 -6.68 -3.18
N ARG A 4 -27.51 -7.96 -2.86
CA ARG A 4 -28.01 -8.42 -1.56
C ARG A 4 -27.01 -8.03 -0.48
N ASP A 5 -27.52 -7.53 0.65
CA ASP A 5 -26.75 -7.30 1.87
C ASP A 5 -25.93 -8.56 2.21
N GLY A 6 -24.60 -8.49 2.03
CA GLY A 6 -23.66 -9.57 2.36
C GLY A 6 -22.74 -10.08 1.25
N GLU A 7 -22.93 -9.69 -0.02
CA GLU A 7 -22.16 -10.23 -1.16
C GLU A 7 -21.25 -9.21 -1.89
N GLY A 8 -20.55 -8.33 -1.18
CA GLY A 8 -19.57 -7.45 -1.86
C GLY A 8 -18.48 -8.22 -2.62
N LEU A 9 -17.62 -7.54 -3.38
CA LEU A 9 -16.47 -8.19 -4.02
C LEU A 9 -15.28 -8.30 -3.07
N ALA A 10 -14.41 -9.28 -3.29
CA ALA A 10 -13.18 -9.43 -2.50
C ALA A 10 -12.07 -8.57 -3.10
N ASN A 11 -11.72 -7.45 -2.45
CA ASN A 11 -10.51 -6.69 -2.76
C ASN A 11 -9.37 -7.21 -1.88
N LEU A 12 -8.47 -8.00 -2.47
CA LEU A 12 -7.44 -8.75 -1.74
C LEU A 12 -6.05 -8.43 -2.30
N ALA A 13 -5.09 -8.22 -1.41
CA ALA A 13 -3.67 -8.36 -1.73
C ALA A 13 -3.22 -9.75 -1.29
N VAL A 14 -2.60 -10.51 -2.20
CA VAL A 14 -2.06 -11.84 -1.87
C VAL A 14 -0.54 -11.75 -1.80
N ILE A 15 0.00 -12.02 -0.61
CA ILE A 15 1.44 -12.17 -0.43
C ILE A 15 1.78 -13.61 -0.82
N ALA A 16 2.61 -13.77 -1.84
CA ALA A 16 3.16 -15.05 -2.26
C ALA A 16 4.66 -15.06 -1.97
N ALA A 17 5.11 -15.92 -1.04
CA ALA A 17 6.52 -16.09 -0.72
C ALA A 17 6.98 -17.51 -1.07
N PRO A 18 8.18 -17.69 -1.63
CA PRO A 18 8.74 -19.01 -1.89
C PRO A 18 8.97 -19.75 -0.57
N ARG A 19 8.68 -21.04 -0.58
CA ARG A 19 8.89 -22.01 0.49
C ARG A 19 9.25 -23.33 -0.17
N GLU A 20 10.09 -24.13 0.49
CA GLU A 20 10.67 -25.35 -0.10
C GLU A 20 9.60 -26.34 -0.56
N ASP A 21 8.49 -26.48 0.17
CA ASP A 21 7.43 -27.45 -0.15
C ASP A 21 6.17 -26.83 -0.79
N GLU A 22 5.74 -25.64 -0.35
CA GLU A 22 4.56 -24.95 -0.89
C GLU A 22 4.66 -23.42 -0.68
N PRO A 23 4.44 -22.59 -1.72
CA PRO A 23 4.47 -21.14 -1.56
C PRO A 23 3.50 -20.65 -0.49
N LEU A 24 4.00 -19.85 0.46
CA LEU A 24 3.13 -19.18 1.42
C LEU A 24 2.23 -18.21 0.65
N ARG A 25 0.92 -18.46 0.66
CA ARG A 25 -0.10 -17.53 0.14
C ARG A 25 -0.92 -16.98 1.29
N THR A 26 -0.70 -15.72 1.61
CA THR A 26 -1.45 -15.04 2.68
C THR A 26 -2.29 -13.91 2.09
N PRO A 27 -3.63 -14.04 2.06
CA PRO A 27 -4.50 -12.96 1.62
C PRO A 27 -4.65 -11.91 2.73
N GLN A 28 -4.52 -10.64 2.34
CA GLN A 28 -4.87 -9.47 3.13
C GLN A 28 -6.07 -8.78 2.46
N PRO A 29 -7.26 -8.80 3.07
CA PRO A 29 -8.40 -8.07 2.54
C PRO A 29 -8.27 -6.56 2.78
N LYS A 30 -8.83 -5.78 1.86
CA LYS A 30 -9.08 -4.36 2.07
C LYS A 30 -10.16 -4.20 3.13
N ILE A 31 -9.98 -3.23 4.02
CA ILE A 31 -10.89 -3.01 5.15
C ILE A 31 -11.80 -1.82 4.88
N THR A 32 -11.24 -0.72 4.38
CA THR A 32 -11.94 0.55 4.25
C THR A 32 -12.38 0.79 2.79
N PRO A 33 -13.70 0.86 2.53
CA PRO A 33 -14.21 1.10 1.18
C PRO A 33 -13.82 2.50 0.70
N PHE A 34 -13.36 2.59 -0.54
CA PHE A 34 -13.13 3.88 -1.19
C PHE A 34 -14.47 4.54 -1.55
N VAL A 35 -14.52 5.88 -1.48
CA VAL A 35 -15.69 6.66 -1.90
C VAL A 35 -15.23 7.62 -2.97
N LEU A 36 -15.76 7.46 -4.17
CA LEU A 36 -15.52 8.34 -5.31
C LEU A 36 -16.68 9.34 -5.42
N ARG A 37 -16.40 10.63 -5.30
CA ARG A 37 -17.38 11.68 -5.59
C ARG A 37 -17.41 11.98 -7.09
N VAL A 38 -18.57 11.81 -7.72
CA VAL A 38 -18.81 12.15 -9.13
C VAL A 38 -19.95 13.17 -9.20
N GLY A 39 -19.61 14.45 -9.35
CA GLY A 39 -20.58 15.54 -9.22
C GLY A 39 -21.15 15.60 -7.80
N GLU A 40 -22.46 15.46 -7.65
CA GLU A 40 -23.13 15.42 -6.34
C GLU A 40 -23.25 14.00 -5.77
N VAL A 41 -22.90 12.96 -6.54
CA VAL A 41 -23.11 11.56 -6.17
C VAL A 41 -21.85 10.96 -5.55
N ASP A 42 -22.00 10.29 -4.40
CA ASP A 42 -20.97 9.41 -3.83
C ASP A 42 -21.15 7.98 -4.35
N LEU A 43 -20.10 7.45 -4.98
CA LEU A 43 -19.99 6.05 -5.37
C LEU A 43 -19.06 5.35 -4.39
N GLU A 44 -19.63 4.50 -3.54
CA GLU A 44 -18.86 3.68 -2.63
C GLU A 44 -18.39 2.40 -3.34
N GLU A 45 -17.13 2.03 -3.11
CA GLU A 45 -16.53 0.79 -3.58
C GLU A 45 -17.22 -0.42 -2.96
N ASP A 46 -17.66 -1.34 -3.81
CA ASP A 46 -18.36 -2.55 -3.39
C ASP A 46 -17.37 -3.65 -2.93
N ILE A 47 -16.98 -3.59 -1.65
CA ILE A 47 -16.13 -4.60 -1.00
C ILE A 47 -16.86 -5.35 0.11
N ARG A 48 -16.56 -6.65 0.27
CA ARG A 48 -17.00 -7.41 1.45
C ARG A 48 -16.35 -6.84 2.70
N ARG A 49 -17.16 -6.31 3.62
CA ARG A 49 -16.71 -5.84 4.94
C ARG A 49 -16.44 -6.99 5.94
N SER A 50 -16.22 -8.21 5.45
CA SER A 50 -16.26 -9.46 6.24
C SER A 50 -15.07 -9.70 7.15
N GLY A 51 -14.22 -8.70 7.42
CA GLY A 51 -13.13 -8.85 8.37
C GLY A 51 -12.35 -7.56 8.61
N HIS A 52 -12.27 -7.13 9.88
CA HIS A 52 -11.41 -6.04 10.34
C HIS A 52 -10.00 -6.55 10.69
N THR A 53 -9.49 -7.49 9.91
CA THR A 53 -8.24 -8.19 10.23
C THR A 53 -7.09 -7.64 9.42
N LEU A 54 -6.14 -7.02 10.11
CA LEU A 54 -4.82 -6.74 9.58
C LEU A 54 -3.89 -7.89 9.93
N ARG A 55 -3.13 -8.36 8.94
CA ARG A 55 -2.14 -9.43 9.12
C ARG A 55 -0.74 -8.83 9.07
N LEU A 56 0.02 -9.03 10.15
CA LEU A 56 1.45 -8.76 10.19
C LEU A 56 2.20 -10.08 9.96
N LEU A 57 2.98 -10.17 8.89
CA LEU A 57 3.85 -11.31 8.66
C LEU A 57 5.17 -11.03 9.35
N THR A 58 5.63 -11.94 10.21
CA THR A 58 6.88 -11.78 10.95
C THR A 58 7.88 -12.85 10.55
N GLY A 59 9.13 -12.43 10.37
CA GLY A 59 10.30 -13.28 10.20
C GLY A 59 11.35 -12.95 11.25
N ARG A 60 12.53 -13.56 11.12
CA ARG A 60 13.61 -13.42 12.10
C ARG A 60 14.10 -11.97 12.30
N TRP A 61 14.09 -11.17 11.23
CA TRP A 61 14.64 -9.80 11.22
C TRP A 61 13.71 -8.79 10.55
N GLN A 62 12.51 -9.21 10.14
CA GLN A 62 11.64 -8.45 9.25
C GLN A 62 10.20 -8.65 9.69
N SER A 63 9.40 -7.60 9.58
CA SER A 63 7.95 -7.67 9.68
C SER A 63 7.32 -6.93 8.51
N LEU A 64 6.38 -7.59 7.83
CA LEU A 64 5.72 -7.11 6.63
C LEU A 64 4.24 -6.86 6.93
N LEU A 65 3.77 -5.66 6.61
CA LEU A 65 2.36 -5.29 6.59
C LEU A 65 1.95 -4.89 5.17
N VAL A 66 0.75 -5.29 4.76
CA VAL A 66 0.16 -4.87 3.50
C VAL A 66 -1.12 -4.10 3.80
N LEU A 67 -1.28 -2.93 3.18
CA LEU A 67 -2.47 -2.08 3.31
C LEU A 67 -2.94 -1.72 1.90
N ILE A 68 -4.24 -1.68 1.63
CA ILE A 68 -4.73 -1.47 0.27
C ILE A 68 -5.33 -0.09 0.12
N CYS A 69 -4.70 0.75 -0.71
CA CYS A 69 -5.19 2.08 -1.08
C CYS A 69 -5.66 2.89 0.16
N LYS A 70 -6.98 3.05 0.33
CA LYS A 70 -7.59 3.82 1.42
C LYS A 70 -7.20 3.31 2.82
N ASP A 71 -6.93 2.02 3.01
CA ASP A 71 -6.50 1.49 4.32
C ASP A 71 -5.24 2.17 4.86
N PHE A 72 -4.35 2.63 3.97
CA PHE A 72 -3.11 3.29 4.34
C PHE A 72 -3.28 4.74 4.77
N ILE A 73 -4.31 5.41 4.26
CA ILE A 73 -4.59 6.83 4.52
C ILE A 73 -5.77 7.03 5.47
N ASP A 74 -6.48 5.96 5.82
CA ASP A 74 -7.46 5.94 6.89
C ASP A 74 -6.76 6.16 8.23
N GLU A 75 -7.19 7.16 9.00
CA GLU A 75 -6.47 7.58 10.20
C GLU A 75 -6.45 6.50 11.30
N ALA A 76 -7.55 5.77 11.48
CA ALA A 76 -7.62 4.74 12.52
C ALA A 76 -6.72 3.54 12.16
N LEU A 77 -6.79 3.07 10.91
CA LEU A 77 -5.94 1.98 10.43
C LEU A 77 -4.48 2.39 10.35
N ALA A 78 -4.16 3.60 9.90
CA ALA A 78 -2.79 4.09 9.85
C ALA A 78 -2.15 4.17 11.24
N ARG A 79 -2.90 4.63 12.26
CA ARG A 79 -2.45 4.63 13.66
C ARG A 79 -2.21 3.20 14.15
N PHE A 80 -3.15 2.30 13.94
CA PHE A 80 -3.01 0.91 14.34
C PHE A 80 -1.83 0.21 13.64
N ALA A 81 -1.68 0.41 12.33
CA ALA A 81 -0.55 -0.08 11.54
C ALA A 81 0.80 0.44 12.05
N ALA A 82 0.84 1.70 12.49
CA ALA A 82 2.02 2.31 13.07
C ALA A 82 2.42 1.67 14.41
N ASP A 83 1.45 1.20 15.20
CA ASP A 83 1.68 0.53 16.47
C ASP A 83 2.14 -0.94 16.30
N LEU A 84 1.82 -1.57 15.17
CA LEU A 84 2.33 -2.91 14.82
C LEU A 84 3.85 -2.94 14.54
N ARG A 85 4.47 -1.77 14.31
CA ARG A 85 5.92 -1.63 14.05
C ARG A 85 6.44 -2.57 12.95
N ALA A 86 5.73 -2.60 11.82
CA ALA A 86 6.19 -3.28 10.63
C ALA A 86 7.52 -2.66 10.13
N SER A 87 8.53 -3.47 9.81
CA SER A 87 9.78 -2.99 9.21
C SER A 87 9.63 -2.66 7.72
N LEU A 88 8.63 -3.26 7.07
CA LEU A 88 8.24 -3.02 5.68
C LEU A 88 6.72 -2.92 5.56
N VAL A 89 6.24 -1.89 4.86
CA VAL A 89 4.85 -1.68 4.53
C VAL A 89 4.69 -1.57 3.02
N LEU A 90 3.82 -2.42 2.45
CA LEU A 90 3.48 -2.38 1.03
C LEU A 90 2.06 -1.88 0.83
N VAL A 91 1.89 -0.96 -0.11
CA VAL A 91 0.61 -0.31 -0.39
C VAL A 91 0.30 -0.38 -1.88
N PRO A 92 -0.34 -1.45 -2.37
CA PRO A 92 -0.99 -1.42 -3.67
C PRO A 92 -2.13 -0.40 -3.64
N ALA A 93 -2.15 0.50 -4.60
CA ALA A 93 -3.13 1.57 -4.70
C ALA A 93 -3.60 1.76 -6.15
N CYS A 94 -4.79 2.33 -6.29
CA CYS A 94 -5.31 2.84 -7.55
C CYS A 94 -5.97 4.18 -7.26
N SER A 95 -5.25 5.27 -7.54
CA SER A 95 -5.65 6.62 -7.15
C SER A 95 -5.15 7.64 -8.15
N GLU A 96 -5.94 8.70 -8.36
CA GLU A 96 -5.57 9.85 -9.18
C GLU A 96 -4.61 10.80 -8.45
N THR A 97 -4.63 10.82 -7.12
CA THR A 97 -3.78 11.70 -6.30
C THR A 97 -2.81 10.90 -5.45
N THR A 98 -1.57 11.36 -5.32
CA THR A 98 -0.52 10.66 -4.58
C THR A 98 0.03 11.41 -3.36
N GLY A 99 -0.32 12.69 -3.18
CA GLY A 99 0.13 13.51 -2.05
C GLY A 99 -0.17 12.91 -0.67
N VAL A 100 -1.34 12.28 -0.49
CA VAL A 100 -1.72 11.59 0.76
C VAL A 100 -0.86 10.36 1.03
N PHE A 101 -0.50 9.61 -0.02
CA PHE A 101 0.40 8.45 0.08
C PHE A 101 1.83 8.89 0.40
N ALA A 102 2.33 9.94 -0.25
CA ALA A 102 3.65 10.50 0.03
C ALA A 102 3.77 10.98 1.48
N SER A 103 2.76 11.70 1.97
CA SER A 103 2.71 12.21 3.35
C SER A 103 2.67 11.07 4.37
N GLY A 104 1.79 10.09 4.16
CA GLY A 104 1.69 8.90 5.02
C GLY A 104 2.98 8.08 5.03
N ALA A 105 3.59 7.86 3.85
CA ALA A 105 4.82 7.09 3.71
C ALA A 105 5.99 7.77 4.43
N SER A 106 6.12 9.09 4.26
CA SER A 106 7.13 9.88 4.97
C SER A 106 6.92 9.82 6.49
N ASN A 107 5.68 9.99 6.97
CA ASN A 107 5.38 9.93 8.40
C ASN A 107 5.74 8.58 9.03
N LEU A 108 5.32 7.49 8.39
CA LEU A 108 5.54 6.14 8.90
C LEU A 108 7.03 5.77 8.85
N ALA A 109 7.73 6.14 7.77
CA ALA A 109 9.17 5.92 7.67
C ALA A 109 9.96 6.68 8.74
N GLN A 110 9.61 7.94 9.01
CA GLN A 110 10.29 8.74 10.04
C GLN A 110 10.00 8.23 11.46
N ARG A 111 8.71 8.15 11.81
CA ARG A 111 8.29 7.97 13.20
C ARG A 111 8.37 6.52 13.66
N ARG A 112 8.21 5.57 12.73
CA ARG A 112 8.13 4.14 13.04
C ARG A 112 9.26 3.33 12.43
N GLN A 113 10.20 3.98 11.74
CA GLN A 113 11.39 3.37 11.16
C GLN A 113 11.05 2.21 10.20
N ALA A 114 9.96 2.38 9.45
CA ALA A 114 9.49 1.41 8.46
C ALA A 114 9.92 1.82 7.04
N HIS A 115 10.30 0.85 6.21
CA HIS A 115 10.30 1.07 4.77
C HIS A 115 8.85 1.08 4.26
N VAL A 116 8.49 2.04 3.43
CA VAL A 116 7.14 2.10 2.84
C VAL A 116 7.23 2.13 1.33
N VAL A 117 6.56 1.19 0.67
CA VAL A 117 6.46 1.13 -0.79
C VAL A 117 5.00 1.26 -1.17
N VAL A 118 4.66 2.33 -1.88
CA VAL A 118 3.35 2.51 -2.51
C VAL A 118 3.51 2.23 -3.98
N VAL A 119 2.71 1.32 -4.52
CA VAL A 119 2.62 1.05 -5.96
C VAL A 119 1.24 1.46 -6.41
N ASN A 120 1.17 2.59 -7.12
CA ASN A 120 -0.08 3.19 -7.54
C ASN A 120 -0.31 2.96 -9.02
N GLN A 121 -1.37 2.23 -9.36
CA GLN A 121 -1.89 2.21 -10.72
C GLN A 121 -2.72 3.48 -10.94
N ARG A 122 -2.43 4.21 -12.02
CA ARG A 122 -3.17 5.44 -12.36
C ARG A 122 -4.43 5.09 -13.15
N PRO A 123 -5.64 5.39 -12.65
CA PRO A 123 -6.81 5.45 -13.51
C PRO A 123 -6.78 6.77 -14.30
N GLY A 124 -6.74 6.71 -15.63
CA GLY A 124 -6.94 7.89 -16.49
C GLY A 124 -5.85 8.97 -16.43
N ARG A 125 -6.27 10.24 -16.19
CA ARG A 125 -5.44 11.47 -16.28
C ARG A 125 -4.89 11.99 -14.93
N GLY A 126 -4.86 11.18 -13.86
CA GLY A 126 -4.34 11.59 -12.53
C GLY A 126 -2.85 11.98 -12.47
N GLU A 127 -2.26 12.14 -11.28
CA GLU A 127 -0.83 12.40 -11.09
C GLU A 127 0.05 11.33 -11.76
N GLY A 128 1.24 11.73 -12.23
CA GLY A 128 2.15 10.87 -12.98
C GLY A 128 2.94 9.87 -12.13
N VAL A 129 2.76 9.84 -10.81
CA VAL A 129 3.54 9.00 -9.89
C VAL A 129 2.92 7.61 -9.78
N SER A 130 3.69 6.59 -10.17
CA SER A 130 3.29 5.19 -10.13
C SER A 130 3.93 4.41 -8.99
N ALA A 131 5.00 4.94 -8.39
CA ALA A 131 5.57 4.35 -7.19
C ALA A 131 6.13 5.43 -6.25
N ILE A 132 6.01 5.17 -4.95
CA ILE A 132 6.61 5.95 -3.87
C ILE A 132 7.40 4.98 -3.00
N LEU A 133 8.65 5.32 -2.71
CA LEU A 133 9.49 4.62 -1.75
C LEU A 133 9.91 5.59 -0.66
N ALA A 134 9.44 5.37 0.56
CA ALA A 134 9.94 6.04 1.75
C ALA A 134 10.90 5.13 2.51
N ARG A 135 12.12 5.63 2.76
CA ARG A 135 13.14 4.93 3.55
C ARG A 135 13.32 5.61 4.91
N PRO A 136 13.36 4.84 6.01
CA PRO A 136 13.68 5.39 7.31
C PRO A 136 15.14 5.88 7.31
N ARG A 137 15.39 6.99 8.00
CA ARG A 137 16.75 7.48 8.26
C ARG A 137 16.95 7.64 9.75
N ARG A 138 18.22 7.61 10.14
CA ARG A 138 18.66 7.95 11.50
C ARG A 138 18.37 9.42 11.82
N GLU A 139 18.41 10.29 10.82
CA GLU A 139 18.03 11.71 10.92
C GLU A 139 16.52 11.88 10.77
N ALA A 140 15.99 13.01 11.26
CA ALA A 140 14.54 13.22 11.39
C ALA A 140 13.75 13.22 10.06
N ALA A 141 14.41 13.33 8.90
CA ALA A 141 13.77 13.34 7.59
C ALA A 141 13.91 12.00 6.85
N ALA A 142 12.78 11.38 6.49
CA ALA A 142 12.75 10.22 5.60
C ALA A 142 13.16 10.61 4.18
N THR A 143 13.75 9.65 3.46
CA THR A 143 13.97 9.82 2.01
C THR A 143 12.72 9.41 1.27
N LEU A 144 12.23 10.26 0.39
CA LEU A 144 11.12 9.94 -0.49
C LEU A 144 11.64 9.86 -1.93
N HIS A 145 11.49 8.70 -2.56
CA HIS A 145 11.70 8.53 -3.99
C HIS A 145 10.35 8.38 -4.66
N THR A 146 10.16 9.06 -5.78
CA THR A 146 8.95 8.91 -6.61
C THR A 146 9.36 8.54 -8.01
N ALA A 147 8.62 7.64 -8.63
CA ALA A 147 8.85 7.23 -10.00
C ALA A 147 7.56 7.38 -10.81
N ALA A 148 7.68 7.96 -12.01
CA ALA A 148 6.61 7.99 -12.98
C ALA A 148 6.64 6.74 -13.87
N SER A 149 5.49 6.27 -14.36
CA SER A 149 5.46 5.19 -15.35
C SER A 149 5.54 5.75 -16.77
N PRO A 150 6.59 5.43 -17.56
CA PRO A 150 6.68 5.87 -18.95
C PRO A 150 5.93 4.99 -19.96
N ALA A 151 5.43 3.79 -19.57
CA ALA A 151 4.71 2.87 -20.45
C ALA A 151 4.09 1.69 -19.66
N PRO A 152 3.04 1.01 -20.19
CA PRO A 152 2.55 -0.25 -19.62
C PRO A 152 3.64 -1.35 -19.70
N GLY A 153 3.95 -1.98 -18.56
CA GLY A 153 4.92 -3.08 -18.44
C GLY A 153 5.22 -3.43 -16.98
N LEU A 154 5.66 -4.67 -16.73
CA LEU A 154 6.14 -5.13 -15.41
C LEU A 154 7.48 -4.44 -15.09
N ARG A 155 7.58 -3.79 -13.92
CA ARG A 155 8.82 -3.19 -13.40
C ARG A 155 9.24 -3.94 -12.14
N TRP A 156 10.52 -4.25 -12.05
CA TRP A 156 11.15 -4.69 -10.81
C TRP A 156 11.57 -3.46 -10.01
N ILE A 157 11.17 -3.40 -8.74
CA ILE A 157 11.72 -2.43 -7.79
C ILE A 157 12.67 -3.21 -6.90
N THR A 158 13.97 -3.01 -7.12
CA THR A 158 15.00 -3.63 -6.29
C THR A 158 15.36 -2.67 -5.16
N LEU A 159 15.13 -3.10 -3.92
CA LEU A 159 15.58 -2.37 -2.74
C LEU A 159 16.98 -2.85 -2.38
N CYS A 160 17.99 -2.10 -2.83
CA CYS A 160 19.38 -2.31 -2.46
C CYS A 160 19.78 -1.34 -1.34
N ASP A 161 20.66 -1.77 -0.45
CA ASP A 161 21.44 -0.87 0.40
C ASP A 161 22.44 -0.11 -0.49
N GLY A 162 22.16 1.15 -0.78
CA GLY A 162 22.98 1.99 -1.67
C GLY A 162 22.19 3.13 -2.34
N PRO A 163 22.88 4.07 -3.02
CA PRO A 163 22.22 5.06 -3.87
C PRO A 163 21.38 4.35 -4.94
N TRP A 164 20.12 4.76 -5.08
CA TRP A 164 19.22 4.23 -6.09
C TRP A 164 19.64 4.77 -7.47
N ASP A 165 20.08 3.87 -8.34
CA ASP A 165 20.34 4.13 -9.76
C ASP A 165 19.13 3.64 -10.58
N PRO A 166 18.38 4.54 -11.24
CA PRO A 166 17.23 4.16 -12.05
C PRO A 166 17.61 3.43 -13.35
N ASP A 167 18.89 3.38 -13.73
CA ASP A 167 19.40 2.79 -14.98
C ASP A 167 20.01 1.38 -14.80
N THR A 168 19.98 0.82 -13.58
CA THR A 168 20.34 -0.58 -13.26
C THR A 168 19.12 -1.41 -12.90
#